data_AF-A0A2U3KET3-F1
#
_entry.id   AF-A0A2U3KET3-F1
#
_cell.length_a   1.000
_cell.length_b   1.000
_cell.length_c   1.000
_cell.angle_alpha   90.00
_cell.angle_beta   90.00
_cell.angle_gamma   90.00
#
_symmetry.space_group_name_H-M   'P 1'
#
loop_
_entity.id
_entity.type
_entity.pdbx_description
1 polymer ?
#
loop_
_entity_poly.entity_id
_entity_poly.type
_entity_poly.pdbx_seq_one_letter_code
_entity_poly.pdbx_strand_id
1 'polypeptide(L)'
;MVRLCKTEDDLAAVLAHEISHVQGQHGLKTIKNSRLTSAFTIIGTEAAKTYGPVPLSKLTEAFQGSITDITSALMKNGYSRDLEREADKGAVTILARVGYDPGALIVMLTEMKKQLKPGGQDFAKTHPDPNDRIADIRPLISGGLAATPVSTERQKRFKAVMTNL
;
A
#
# COMPACT_ATOMS: atom_id res chain seq x y z
N MET A 1 7.50 10.15 0.51
CA MET A 1 6.39 10.23 1.50
C MET A 1 6.83 10.89 2.79
N VAL A 2 7.93 10.48 3.42
CA VAL A 2 8.43 11.06 4.69
C VAL A 2 8.62 12.60 4.64
N ARG A 3 9.11 13.14 3.52
CA ARG A 3 9.24 14.61 3.32
C ARG A 3 7.91 15.37 3.26
N LEU A 4 6.77 14.67 3.12
CA LEU A 4 5.43 15.26 3.13
C LEU A 4 4.83 15.31 4.53
N CYS A 5 5.35 14.50 5.47
CA CYS A 5 4.91 14.47 6.85
C CYS A 5 5.25 15.81 7.53
N LYS A 6 4.26 16.43 8.16
CA LYS A 6 4.42 17.69 8.91
C LYS A 6 4.47 17.43 10.42
N THR A 7 3.98 16.28 10.84
CA THR A 7 3.92 15.85 12.24
C THR A 7 4.40 14.40 12.40
N GLU A 8 4.66 14.01 13.66
CA GLU A 8 4.98 12.61 13.98
C GLU A 8 3.80 11.69 13.67
N ASP A 9 2.57 12.16 13.87
CA ASP A 9 1.35 11.42 13.59
C ASP A 9 1.20 11.12 12.09
N ASP A 10 1.59 12.06 11.22
CA ASP A 10 1.63 11.83 9.77
C ASP A 10 2.62 10.71 9.40
N LEU A 11 3.80 10.69 10.04
CA LEU A 11 4.80 9.65 9.82
C LEU A 11 4.32 8.30 10.36
N ALA A 12 3.74 8.30 11.56
CA ALA A 12 3.14 7.12 12.16
C ALA A 12 2.04 6.54 11.26
N ALA A 13 1.24 7.38 10.60
CA ALA A 13 0.20 6.94 9.68
C ALA A 13 0.76 6.20 8.46
N VAL A 14 1.84 6.71 7.85
CA VAL A 14 2.53 6.02 6.76
C VAL A 14 3.08 4.68 7.24
N LEU A 15 3.76 4.66 8.39
CA LEU A 15 4.33 3.42 8.93
C LEU A 15 3.25 2.40 9.31
N ALA A 16 2.15 2.83 9.90
CA ALA A 16 1.03 1.97 10.25
C ALA A 16 0.40 1.31 9.00
N HIS A 17 0.31 2.05 7.89
CA HIS A 17 -0.12 1.51 6.60
C HIS A 17 0.83 0.44 6.08
N GLU A 18 2.14 0.69 6.07
CA GLU A 18 3.13 -0.31 5.64
C GLU A 18 3.15 -1.56 6.55
N ILE A 19 3.03 -1.37 7.87
CA ILE A 19 2.90 -2.47 8.83
C ILE A 19 1.63 -3.28 8.54
N SER A 20 0.53 -2.62 8.18
CA SER A 20 -0.70 -3.32 7.82
C SER A 20 -0.56 -4.15 6.54
N HIS A 21 0.22 -3.70 5.56
CA HIS A 21 0.55 -4.52 4.38
C HIS A 21 1.34 -5.77 4.75
N VAL A 22 2.32 -5.65 5.65
CA VAL A 22 3.10 -6.79 6.14
C VAL A 22 2.23 -7.76 6.93
N GLN A 23 1.39 -7.24 7.83
CA GLN A 23 0.46 -8.06 8.62
C GLN A 23 -0.52 -8.82 7.72
N GLY A 24 -1.08 -8.17 6.69
CA GLY A 24 -1.98 -8.79 5.72
C GLY A 24 -1.29 -9.67 4.68
N GLN A 25 0.04 -9.80 4.73
CA GLN A 25 0.85 -10.52 3.74
C GLN A 25 0.58 -10.07 2.29
N HIS A 26 0.31 -8.77 2.10
CA HIS A 26 -0.13 -8.24 0.81
C HIS A 26 0.89 -8.46 -0.30
N GLY A 27 2.19 -8.41 0.00
CA GLY A 27 3.25 -8.71 -0.98
C GLY A 27 3.13 -10.13 -1.56
N LEU A 28 2.87 -11.12 -0.69
CA LEU A 28 2.67 -12.51 -1.11
C LEU A 28 1.39 -12.67 -1.94
N LYS A 29 0.30 -12.00 -1.54
CA LYS A 29 -0.97 -11.99 -2.29
C LYS A 29 -0.78 -11.39 -3.70
N THR A 30 -0.05 -10.28 -3.83
CA THR A 30 0.24 -9.64 -5.13
C THR A 30 1.04 -10.55 -6.06
N ILE A 31 2.08 -11.23 -5.55
CA ILE A 31 2.86 -12.18 -6.37
C ILE A 31 2.01 -13.34 -6.83
N LYS A 32 1.24 -13.94 -5.92
CA LYS A 32 0.36 -15.05 -6.26
C LYS A 32 -0.58 -14.67 -7.42
N ASN A 33 -1.17 -13.48 -7.36
CA ASN A 33 -2.02 -12.96 -8.42
C ASN A 33 -1.23 -12.74 -9.72
N SER A 34 -0.04 -12.14 -9.65
CA SER A 34 0.81 -11.94 -10.83
C SER A 34 1.20 -13.26 -11.50
N ARG A 35 1.52 -14.30 -10.72
CA ARG A 35 1.89 -15.63 -11.23
C ARG A 35 0.71 -16.34 -11.87
N LEU A 36 -0.48 -16.25 -11.26
CA LEU A 36 -1.70 -16.76 -11.86
C LEU A 36 -1.99 -16.08 -13.20
N THR A 37 -1.88 -14.76 -13.28
CA THR A 37 -2.04 -14.01 -14.53
C THR A 37 -1.03 -14.46 -15.59
N SER A 38 0.24 -14.64 -15.22
CA SER A 38 1.27 -15.16 -16.12
C SER A 38 0.94 -16.58 -16.61
N ALA A 39 0.51 -17.47 -15.71
CA ALA A 39 0.13 -18.83 -16.07
C ALA A 39 -1.06 -18.87 -17.04
N PHE A 40 -2.11 -18.08 -16.79
CA PHE A 40 -3.24 -17.95 -17.72
C PHE A 40 -2.82 -17.39 -19.08
N THR A 41 -1.90 -16.42 -19.10
CA THR A 41 -1.36 -15.87 -20.35
C THR A 41 -0.60 -16.93 -21.14
N ILE A 42 0.23 -17.74 -20.47
CA ILE A 42 0.95 -18.86 -21.10
C ILE A 42 -0.06 -19.86 -21.68
N ILE A 43 -1.07 -20.25 -20.90
CA ILE A 43 -2.10 -21.19 -21.37
C ILE A 43 -2.83 -20.65 -22.61
N GLY A 44 -3.29 -19.40 -22.57
CA GLY A 44 -4.03 -18.80 -23.68
C GLY A 44 -3.17 -18.64 -24.94
N THR A 45 -1.92 -18.22 -24.79
CA THR A 45 -1.01 -18.03 -25.93
C THR A 45 -0.56 -19.34 -26.56
N GLU A 46 -0.31 -20.38 -25.75
CA GLU A 46 0.06 -21.70 -26.26
C GLU A 46 -1.16 -22.40 -26.88
N ALA A 47 -2.33 -22.38 -26.24
CA ALA A 47 -3.56 -22.95 -26.82
C ALA A 47 -3.90 -22.34 -28.20
N ALA A 48 -3.68 -21.02 -28.37
CA ALA A 48 -3.87 -20.34 -29.64
C ALA A 48 -2.84 -20.72 -30.72
N LYS A 49 -1.64 -21.16 -30.33
CA LYS A 49 -0.54 -21.51 -31.25
C LYS A 49 -0.54 -22.98 -31.65
N THR A 50 -0.74 -23.88 -30.69
CA THR A 50 -0.55 -25.32 -30.90
C THR A 50 -1.83 -26.12 -30.97
N TYR A 51 -3.00 -25.54 -30.67
CA TYR A 51 -4.29 -26.27 -30.54
C TYR A 51 -4.16 -27.54 -29.68
N GLY A 52 -3.22 -27.56 -28.73
CA GLY A 52 -2.78 -28.75 -28.01
C GLY A 52 -2.36 -28.44 -26.58
N PRO A 53 -2.03 -29.48 -25.77
CA PRO A 53 -1.76 -29.32 -24.35
C PRO A 53 -0.52 -28.47 -24.08
N VAL A 54 -0.62 -27.61 -23.07
CA VAL A 54 0.44 -26.67 -22.66
C VAL A 54 1.59 -27.44 -21.99
N PRO A 55 2.87 -27.19 -22.36
CA PRO A 55 4.00 -27.83 -21.71
C PRO A 55 4.08 -27.50 -20.22
N LEU A 56 4.09 -28.53 -19.36
CA LEU A 56 4.12 -28.38 -17.90
C LEU A 56 5.36 -27.61 -17.41
N SER A 57 6.49 -27.74 -18.11
CA SER A 57 7.74 -27.03 -17.81
C SER A 57 7.56 -25.51 -17.79
N LYS A 58 6.85 -24.94 -18.78
CA LYS A 58 6.56 -23.49 -18.86
C LYS A 58 5.70 -23.00 -17.70
N LEU A 59 4.79 -23.84 -17.20
CA LEU A 59 3.97 -23.50 -16.04
C LEU A 59 4.81 -23.51 -14.76
N THR A 60 5.67 -24.50 -14.55
CA THR A 60 6.57 -24.55 -13.40
C THR A 60 7.54 -23.36 -13.33
N GLU A 61 8.08 -22.91 -14.47
CA GLU A 61 8.94 -21.71 -14.53
C GLU A 61 8.21 -20.46 -14.02
N ALA A 62 6.91 -20.31 -14.33
CA ALA A 62 6.11 -19.18 -13.86
C ALA A 62 5.92 -19.14 -12.32
N PHE A 63 6.19 -20.25 -11.61
CA PHE A 63 6.04 -20.35 -10.17
C PHE A 63 7.35 -20.47 -9.39
N GLN A 64 8.51 -20.49 -10.05
CA GLN A 64 9.81 -20.77 -9.42
C GLN A 64 10.47 -19.57 -8.71
N GLY A 65 10.07 -18.34 -8.96
CA GLY A 65 10.83 -17.17 -8.50
C GLY A 65 10.73 -16.87 -6.98
N SER A 66 11.58 -15.94 -6.52
CA SER A 66 11.91 -15.68 -5.11
C SER A 66 11.56 -14.25 -4.65
N ILE A 67 12.27 -13.71 -3.66
CA ILE A 67 12.09 -12.36 -3.09
C ILE A 67 12.16 -11.25 -4.17
N THR A 68 12.95 -11.45 -5.23
CA THR A 68 13.06 -10.52 -6.37
C THR A 68 11.74 -10.33 -7.12
N ASP A 69 10.84 -11.32 -7.07
CA ASP A 69 9.53 -11.23 -7.70
C ASP A 69 8.60 -10.30 -6.90
N ILE A 70 8.79 -10.21 -5.57
CA ILE A 70 7.98 -9.35 -4.71
C ILE A 70 8.19 -7.90 -5.11
N THR A 71 9.45 -7.45 -5.11
CA THR A 71 9.82 -6.07 -5.41
C THR A 71 9.44 -5.71 -6.85
N SER A 72 9.72 -6.58 -7.81
CA SER A 72 9.37 -6.37 -9.22
C SER A 72 7.86 -6.29 -9.45
N ALA A 73 7.08 -7.19 -8.84
CA ALA A 73 5.62 -7.19 -8.97
C ALA A 73 4.98 -5.96 -8.34
N LEU A 74 5.48 -5.52 -7.17
CA LEU A 74 5.00 -4.32 -6.48
C LEU A 74 5.34 -3.05 -7.27
N MET A 75 6.56 -2.93 -7.79
CA MET A 75 6.92 -1.77 -8.61
C MET A 75 6.10 -1.69 -9.90
N LYS A 76 5.74 -2.83 -10.49
CA LYS A 76 5.00 -2.87 -11.76
C LYS A 76 3.50 -2.68 -11.58
N ASN A 77 2.91 -3.36 -10.60
CA ASN A 77 1.45 -3.51 -10.47
C ASN A 77 0.86 -2.84 -9.23
N GLY A 78 1.69 -2.41 -8.28
CA GLY A 78 1.23 -1.94 -6.97
C GLY A 78 0.46 -3.01 -6.19
N TYR A 79 -0.28 -2.57 -5.17
CA TYR A 79 -1.28 -3.40 -4.51
C TYR A 79 -2.66 -3.16 -5.12
N SER A 80 -3.48 -4.21 -5.15
CA SER A 80 -4.88 -4.06 -5.61
C SER A 80 -5.68 -3.15 -4.66
N ARG A 81 -6.74 -2.52 -5.18
CA ARG A 81 -7.63 -1.62 -4.41
C ARG A 81 -8.12 -2.23 -3.10
N ASP A 82 -8.42 -3.53 -3.09
CA ASP A 82 -8.91 -4.22 -1.89
C ASP A 82 -7.82 -4.40 -0.82
N LEU A 83 -6.57 -4.65 -1.23
CA LEU A 83 -5.43 -4.75 -0.31
C LEU A 83 -5.07 -3.38 0.30
N GLU A 84 -5.21 -2.32 -0.47
CA GLU A 84 -5.03 -0.94 0.00
C GLU A 84 -6.10 -0.55 1.02
N ARG A 85 -7.36 -0.92 0.75
CA ARG A 85 -8.47 -0.76 1.71
C ARG A 85 -8.22 -1.55 2.99
N GLU A 86 -7.77 -2.80 2.88
CA GLU A 86 -7.42 -3.62 4.04
C GLU A 86 -6.29 -2.96 4.85
N ALA A 87 -5.25 -2.47 4.17
CA ALA A 87 -4.13 -1.78 4.80
C ALA A 87 -4.55 -0.46 5.49
N ASP A 88 -5.43 0.33 4.89
CA ASP A 88 -5.92 1.58 5.46
C ASP A 88 -6.74 1.37 6.73
N LYS A 89 -7.64 0.38 6.71
CA LYS A 89 -8.44 0.03 7.89
C LYS A 89 -7.55 -0.48 9.03
N GLY A 90 -6.55 -1.30 8.70
CA GLY A 90 -5.57 -1.78 9.66
C GLY A 90 -4.72 -0.63 10.22
N ALA A 91 -4.27 0.30 9.38
CA ALA A 91 -3.51 1.47 9.80
C ALA A 91 -4.30 2.35 10.78
N VAL A 92 -5.55 2.68 10.46
CA VAL A 92 -6.46 3.43 11.35
C VAL A 92 -6.62 2.73 12.70
N THR A 93 -6.75 1.40 12.69
CA THR A 93 -6.85 0.59 13.91
C THR A 93 -5.54 0.60 14.72
N ILE A 94 -4.39 0.46 14.05
CA ILE A 94 -3.07 0.49 14.68
C ILE A 94 -2.84 1.84 15.34
N LEU A 95 -3.05 2.95 14.62
CA LEU A 95 -2.88 4.30 15.12
C LEU A 95 -3.70 4.53 16.39
N ALA A 96 -4.99 4.17 16.36
CA ALA A 96 -5.85 4.30 17.53
C ALA A 96 -5.35 3.48 18.72
N ARG A 97 -4.88 2.24 18.49
CA ARG A 97 -4.38 1.35 19.55
C ARG A 97 -3.07 1.83 20.17
N VAL A 98 -2.20 2.47 19.39
CA VAL A 98 -0.90 2.97 19.87
C VAL A 98 -0.94 4.45 20.27
N GLY A 99 -2.14 5.05 20.29
CA GLY A 99 -2.37 6.41 20.79
C GLY A 99 -1.85 7.51 19.85
N TYR A 100 -1.85 7.29 18.53
CA TYR A 100 -1.66 8.32 17.51
C TYR A 100 -3.01 8.73 16.91
N ASP A 101 -3.09 9.92 16.31
CA ASP A 101 -4.32 10.36 15.63
C ASP A 101 -4.63 9.46 14.40
N PRO A 102 -5.74 8.71 14.40
CA PRO A 102 -6.16 7.93 13.23
C PRO A 102 -6.52 8.82 12.04
N GLY A 103 -6.88 10.08 12.29
CA GLY A 103 -7.11 11.11 11.27
C GLY A 103 -5.87 11.50 10.47
N ALA A 104 -4.66 11.24 10.98
CA ALA A 104 -3.42 11.55 10.30
C ALA A 104 -3.26 10.82 8.95
N LEU A 105 -3.89 9.64 8.79
CA LEU A 105 -3.90 8.96 7.48
C LEU A 105 -4.70 9.74 6.43
N ILE A 106 -5.82 10.38 6.81
CA ILE A 106 -6.58 11.26 5.91
C ILE A 106 -5.74 12.49 5.53
N VAL A 107 -5.00 13.06 6.50
CA VAL A 107 -4.10 14.19 6.24
C VAL A 107 -3.05 13.79 5.22
N MET A 108 -2.39 12.65 5.41
CA MET A 108 -1.38 12.16 4.48
C MET A 108 -1.93 11.88 3.08
N LEU A 109 -3.09 11.21 2.96
CA LEU A 109 -3.75 10.98 1.67
C LEU A 109 -4.09 12.31 0.96
N THR A 110 -4.50 13.31 1.72
CA THR A 110 -4.79 14.66 1.19
C THR A 110 -3.52 15.37 0.72
N GLU A 111 -2.42 15.30 1.47
CA GLU A 111 -1.14 15.89 1.07
C GLU A 111 -0.52 15.15 -0.13
N MET A 112 -0.63 13.83 -0.19
CA MET A 112 -0.22 13.05 -1.35
C MET A 112 -0.99 13.46 -2.60
N LYS A 113 -2.31 13.65 -2.51
CA LYS A 113 -3.13 14.13 -3.64
C LYS A 113 -2.62 15.45 -4.21
N LYS A 114 -2.20 16.40 -3.36
CA LYS A 114 -1.63 17.69 -3.81
C LYS A 114 -0.33 17.54 -4.58
N GLN A 115 0.42 16.47 -4.30
CA GLN A 115 1.71 16.17 -4.92
C GLN A 115 1.58 15.30 -6.18
N LEU A 116 0.40 14.71 -6.42
CA LEU A 116 0.12 13.96 -7.64
C LEU A 116 0.12 14.90 -8.84
N LYS A 117 1.21 14.88 -9.61
CA LYS A 117 1.27 15.51 -10.93
C LYS A 117 0.76 14.53 -12.00
N PRO A 118 0.04 15.00 -13.03
CA PRO A 118 -0.25 14.18 -14.20
C PRO A 118 1.06 13.59 -14.77
N GLY A 119 1.17 12.26 -14.84
CA GLY A 119 2.39 11.56 -15.28
C GLY A 119 3.44 11.28 -14.19
N GLY A 120 3.17 11.62 -12.93
CA GLY A 120 4.04 11.29 -11.79
C GLY A 120 4.15 9.77 -11.60
N GLN A 121 5.38 9.26 -11.49
CA GLN A 121 5.64 7.84 -11.68
C GLN A 121 5.55 6.95 -10.43
N ASP A 122 5.51 7.53 -9.22
CA ASP A 122 5.68 6.71 -8.01
C ASP A 122 4.35 6.31 -7.37
N PHE A 123 3.67 7.22 -6.67
CA PHE A 123 2.51 6.86 -5.84
C PHE A 123 1.23 6.55 -6.64
N ALA A 124 0.91 7.36 -7.66
CA ALA A 124 -0.31 7.17 -8.46
C ALA A 124 -0.29 5.91 -9.35
N LYS A 125 0.89 5.31 -9.56
CA LYS A 125 1.00 4.06 -10.31
C LYS A 125 0.73 2.83 -9.45
N THR A 126 1.07 2.89 -8.16
CA THR A 126 1.01 1.73 -7.27
C THR A 126 -0.14 1.79 -6.27
N HIS A 127 -0.79 2.95 -6.07
CA HIS A 127 -1.89 3.13 -5.14
C HIS A 127 -3.13 3.77 -5.81
N PRO A 128 -4.36 3.39 -5.39
CA PRO A 128 -5.62 3.96 -5.86
C PRO A 128 -5.77 5.45 -5.55
N ASP A 129 -6.78 6.10 -6.17
CA ASP A 129 -7.08 7.52 -5.92
C ASP A 129 -7.27 7.79 -4.41
N PRO A 130 -6.59 8.80 -3.85
CA PRO A 130 -6.71 9.13 -2.44
C PRO A 130 -8.14 9.44 -1.96
N ASN A 131 -9.04 9.95 -2.82
CA ASN A 131 -10.41 10.28 -2.42
C ASN A 131 -11.23 9.03 -2.09
N ASP A 132 -11.07 7.97 -2.88
CA ASP A 132 -11.76 6.69 -2.65
C ASP A 132 -11.33 6.12 -1.29
N ARG A 133 -10.01 6.13 -1.03
CA ARG A 133 -9.43 5.66 0.22
C ARG A 133 -9.91 6.47 1.43
N ILE A 134 -9.95 7.80 1.30
CA ILE A 134 -10.49 8.69 2.35
C ILE A 134 -11.97 8.38 2.62
N ALA A 135 -12.77 8.16 1.57
CA ALA A 135 -14.18 7.81 1.71
C ALA A 135 -14.37 6.48 2.47
N ASP A 136 -13.48 5.51 2.24
CA ASP A 136 -13.54 4.19 2.88
C ASP A 136 -13.19 4.22 4.38
N ILE A 137 -12.23 5.07 4.81
CA ILE A 137 -11.79 5.12 6.22
C ILE A 137 -12.46 6.19 7.08
N ARG A 138 -13.00 7.25 6.48
CA ARG A 138 -13.65 8.33 7.24
C ARG A 138 -14.74 7.83 8.21
N PRO A 139 -15.61 6.86 7.85
CA PRO A 139 -16.60 6.31 8.78
C PRO A 139 -15.99 5.63 10.02
N LEU A 140 -14.83 4.97 9.88
CA LEU A 140 -14.16 4.30 10.98
C LEU A 140 -13.62 5.28 12.01
N ILE A 141 -13.12 6.43 11.54
CA ILE A 141 -12.59 7.49 12.38
C ILE A 141 -13.73 8.21 13.10
N SER A 142 -14.80 8.56 12.38
CA SER A 142 -15.97 9.24 12.95
C SER A 142 -16.77 8.36 13.93
N GLY A 143 -16.63 7.04 13.87
CA GLY A 143 -17.37 6.07 14.69
C GLY A 143 -16.84 5.81 16.10
N GLY A 144 -15.82 6.55 16.58
CA GLY A 144 -15.36 6.46 17.98
C GLY A 144 -13.86 6.29 18.18
N LEU A 145 -13.05 6.27 17.11
CA LEU A 145 -11.59 6.36 17.22
C LEU A 145 -11.22 7.84 17.39
N ALA A 146 -11.34 8.34 18.63
CA ALA A 146 -11.13 9.75 18.94
C ALA A 146 -9.74 10.22 18.48
N ALA A 147 -9.71 11.40 17.85
CA ALA A 147 -8.46 12.06 17.49
C ALA A 147 -7.64 12.29 18.76
N THR A 148 -6.48 11.64 18.85
CA THR A 148 -5.56 11.89 19.96
C THR A 148 -4.87 13.23 19.68
N PRO A 149 -4.89 14.21 20.60
CA PRO A 149 -4.20 15.46 20.38
C PRO A 149 -2.72 15.22 20.12
N VAL A 150 -2.18 15.83 19.07
CA VAL A 150 -0.74 15.78 18.77
C VAL A 150 0.03 16.29 19.98
N SER A 151 0.81 15.42 20.61
CA SER A 151 1.56 15.81 21.80
C SER A 151 2.69 16.77 21.43
N THR A 152 2.88 17.82 22.22
CA THR A 152 3.95 18.81 21.99
C THR A 152 5.33 18.14 21.99
N GLU A 153 5.53 17.12 22.81
CA GLU A 153 6.79 16.37 22.89
C GLU A 153 7.04 15.50 21.65
N ARG A 154 6.00 14.85 21.09
CA ARG A 154 6.12 14.15 19.79
C ARG A 154 6.51 15.12 18.69
N GLN A 155 5.88 16.30 18.65
CA GLN A 155 6.21 17.28 17.63
C GLN A 155 7.65 17.82 17.75
N LYS A 156 8.15 18.01 18.98
CA LYS A 156 9.56 18.38 19.22
C LYS A 156 10.51 17.29 18.71
N ARG A 157 10.26 16.03 19.07
CA ARG A 157 11.08 14.88 18.64
C ARG A 157 11.09 14.75 17.11
N PHE A 158 9.91 14.79 16.48
CA PHE A 158 9.80 14.74 15.03
C PHE A 158 10.59 15.85 14.36
N LYS A 159 10.44 17.11 14.80
CA LYS A 159 11.20 18.24 14.26
C LYS A 159 12.72 18.04 14.42
N ALA A 160 13.17 17.59 15.58
CA ALA A 160 14.60 17.36 15.83
C ALA A 160 15.21 16.34 14.85
N VAL A 161 14.46 15.30 14.48
CA VAL A 161 14.90 14.28 13.51
C VAL A 161 14.80 14.82 12.08
N MET A 162 13.68 15.43 11.73
CA MET A 162 13.41 15.86 10.35
C MET A 162 14.25 17.06 9.89
N THR A 163 14.79 17.86 10.81
CA THR A 163 15.69 18.97 10.47
C THR A 163 17.06 18.47 9.97
N ASN A 164 17.38 17.20 10.20
CA ASN A 164 18.65 16.57 9.82
C ASN A 164 18.53 15.61 8.60
N LEU A 165 17.39 15.62 7.89
CA LEU A 165 17.04 14.75 6.74
C LEU A 165 16.86 15.55 5.44
#